data_AF-A0A202DF92-F1
#
_entry.id   AF-A0A202DF92-F1
#
_cell.length_a   1.000
_cell.length_b   1.000
_cell.length_c   1.000
_cell.angle_alpha   90.00
_cell.angle_beta   90.00
_cell.angle_gamma   90.00
#
_symmetry.space_group_name_H-M   'P 1'
#
loop_
_entity.id
_entity.type
_entity.pdbx_description
1 polymer ?
#
loop_
_entity_poly.entity_id
_entity_poly.type
_entity_poly.pdbx_seq_one_letter_code
_entity_poly.pdbx_strand_id
1 'polypeptide(L)'
;MEDVGDLNKNEIFEYNKKRKVINGLLLILAGILSIAVIFGLYLLFNRVPILDNTIISETISYINTQIGQKTLPGVFLLAGVGGLFFVPLPMEALYSQYVLKNDSTGTLLFLYMLGLFLSYSINLFVGYRFSGFARKVISTKNFYAIKSKLNKYGKLGIFLVNAIPFLPSQQVSLILGVFKYNRTKFFVYFLLGQGVKMVTITGFMLIFK
;
A
#
# COMPACT_ATOMS: atom_id res chain seq x y z
N MET A 1 45.02 -2.57 42.95
CA MET A 1 43.99 -3.32 42.20
C MET A 1 42.67 -2.86 42.76
N GLU A 2 42.15 -1.76 42.23
CA GLU A 2 40.83 -1.25 42.61
C GLU A 2 39.77 -2.12 41.95
N ASP A 3 38.91 -2.63 42.82
CA ASP A 3 37.71 -3.39 42.51
C ASP A 3 36.78 -2.48 41.70
N VAL A 4 36.77 -2.64 40.38
CA VAL A 4 35.76 -2.06 39.48
C VAL A 4 34.49 -2.87 39.68
N GLY A 5 33.95 -2.73 40.89
CA GLY A 5 32.78 -3.40 41.40
C GLY A 5 31.56 -2.97 40.61
N ASP A 6 30.92 -3.96 40.00
CA ASP A 6 29.48 -4.13 40.02
C ASP A 6 28.68 -2.84 39.81
N LEU A 7 28.97 -2.11 38.71
CA LEU A 7 28.05 -1.13 38.16
C LEU A 7 26.72 -1.85 37.94
N ASN A 8 25.84 -1.55 38.88
CA ASN A 8 24.65 -2.26 39.28
C ASN A 8 23.83 -2.63 38.04
N LYS A 9 23.75 -3.92 37.69
CA LYS A 9 22.98 -4.42 36.53
C LYS A 9 21.57 -3.81 36.48
N ASN A 10 20.98 -3.49 37.63
CA ASN A 10 19.68 -2.83 37.74
C ASN A 10 19.63 -1.44 37.08
N GLU A 11 20.70 -0.63 37.15
CA GLU A 11 20.77 0.69 36.51
C GLU A 11 20.82 0.58 34.97
N ILE A 12 21.52 -0.42 34.45
CA ILE A 12 21.59 -0.71 33.00
C ILE A 12 20.21 -1.17 32.48
N PHE A 13 19.48 -1.96 33.27
CA PHE A 13 18.12 -2.40 32.93
C PHE A 13 17.09 -1.26 33.01
N GLU A 14 17.18 -0.37 34.00
CA GLU A 14 16.31 0.80 34.11
C GLU A 14 16.54 1.81 32.98
N TYR A 15 17.80 2.07 32.62
CA TYR A 15 18.14 3.00 31.55
C TYR A 15 17.55 2.55 30.21
N ASN A 16 17.62 1.25 29.88
CA ASN A 16 17.01 0.70 28.68
C ASN A 16 15.47 0.78 28.69
N LYS A 17 14.83 0.62 29.86
CA LYS A 17 13.37 0.76 29.99
C LYS A 17 12.92 2.20 29.73
N LYS A 18 13.56 3.20 30.35
CA LYS A 18 13.24 4.63 30.14
C LYS A 18 13.44 5.04 28.68
N ARG A 19 14.55 4.64 28.05
CA ARG A 19 14.82 4.96 26.63
C ARG A 19 13.80 4.33 25.67
N LYS A 20 13.34 3.11 25.95
CA LYS A 20 12.30 2.44 25.16
C LYS A 20 10.94 3.15 25.28
N VAL A 21 10.59 3.63 26.47
CA VAL A 21 9.36 4.43 26.69
C VAL A 21 9.42 5.77 25.96
N ILE A 22 10.54 6.49 26.06
CA ILE A 22 10.73 7.78 25.36
C ILE A 22 10.65 7.60 23.84
N ASN A 23 11.33 6.59 23.28
CA ASN A 23 11.25 6.31 21.85
C ASN A 23 9.82 5.93 21.41
N GLY A 24 9.08 5.21 22.26
CA GLY A 24 7.66 4.89 22.02
C GLY A 24 6.79 6.14 22.00
N LEU A 25 6.97 7.05 22.96
CA LEU A 25 6.25 8.33 23.02
C LEU A 25 6.56 9.22 21.81
N LEU A 26 7.83 9.31 21.40
CA LEU A 26 8.22 10.05 20.20
C LEU A 26 7.58 9.49 18.93
N LEU A 27 7.47 8.16 18.82
CA LEU A 27 6.78 7.51 17.70
C LEU A 27 5.28 7.84 17.67
N ILE A 28 4.62 7.81 18.83
CA ILE A 28 3.21 8.18 18.96
C ILE A 28 3.02 9.66 18.59
N LEU A 29 3.87 10.55 19.11
CA LEU A 29 3.82 11.99 18.81
C LEU A 29 4.03 12.24 17.30
N ALA A 30 5.00 11.57 16.68
CA ALA A 30 5.22 11.65 15.24
C ALA A 30 4.00 11.15 14.43
N GLY A 31 3.35 10.09 14.90
CA GLY A 31 2.10 9.59 14.32
C GLY A 31 0.96 10.61 14.39
N ILE A 32 0.74 11.22 15.57
CA ILE A 32 -0.27 12.26 15.79
C ILE A 32 0.02 13.48 14.90
N LEU A 33 1.27 13.93 14.86
CA LEU A 33 1.68 15.06 14.03
C LEU A 33 1.45 14.77 12.53
N SER A 34 1.75 13.54 12.09
CA SER A 34 1.52 13.13 10.70
C SER A 34 0.03 13.15 10.34
N ILE A 35 -0.84 12.65 11.23
CA ILE A 35 -2.30 12.71 11.04
C ILE A 35 -2.78 14.15 11.01
N ALA A 36 -2.31 15.00 11.94
CA ALA A 36 -2.68 16.41 12.00
C ALA A 36 -2.27 17.18 10.74
N VAL A 37 -1.08 16.88 10.18
CA VAL A 37 -0.63 17.45 8.91
C VAL A 37 -1.49 16.98 7.75
N ILE A 38 -1.78 15.67 7.65
CA ILE A 38 -2.66 15.14 6.58
C ILE A 38 -4.06 15.77 6.66
N PHE A 39 -4.61 15.87 7.87
CA PHE A 39 -5.92 16.48 8.09
C PHE A 39 -5.93 17.99 7.82
N GLY A 40 -4.87 18.70 8.24
CA GLY A 40 -4.69 20.11 7.94
C GLY A 40 -4.57 20.38 6.44
N LEU A 41 -3.80 19.55 5.72
CA LEU A 41 -3.71 19.60 4.26
C LEU A 41 -5.08 19.31 3.62
N TYR A 42 -5.80 18.29 4.07
CA TYR A 42 -7.15 17.99 3.59
C TYR A 42 -8.11 19.18 3.75
N LEU A 43 -8.12 19.81 4.92
CA LEU A 43 -8.94 21.00 5.17
C LEU A 43 -8.52 22.18 4.28
N LEU A 44 -7.22 22.41 4.14
CA LEU A 44 -6.67 23.49 3.34
C LEU A 44 -6.98 23.30 1.84
N PHE A 45 -6.87 22.07 1.32
CA PHE A 45 -7.24 21.74 -0.05
C PHE A 45 -8.75 21.79 -0.32
N ASN A 46 -9.60 21.53 0.68
CA ASN A 46 -11.06 21.63 0.52
C ASN A 46 -11.61 23.05 0.72
N ARG A 47 -10.92 23.91 1.47
CA ARG A 47 -11.42 25.26 1.83
C ARG A 47 -10.78 26.37 1.01
N VAL A 48 -9.55 26.17 0.53
CA VAL A 48 -8.84 27.18 -0.24
C VAL A 48 -8.76 26.72 -1.70
N PRO A 49 -9.29 27.50 -2.65
CA PRO A 49 -9.29 27.18 -4.08
C PRO A 49 -7.90 27.34 -4.71
N ILE A 50 -6.84 26.87 -4.03
CA ILE A 50 -5.44 26.96 -4.48
C ILE A 50 -5.25 26.17 -5.78
N LEU A 51 -6.07 25.13 -5.98
CA LEU A 51 -6.02 24.28 -7.15
C LEU A 51 -7.10 24.61 -8.18
N ASP A 52 -8.05 25.51 -7.89
CA ASP A 52 -9.14 25.79 -8.81
C ASP A 52 -8.59 26.36 -10.13
N ASN A 53 -9.10 25.86 -11.26
CA ASN A 53 -8.63 26.18 -12.62
C ASN A 53 -7.18 25.75 -12.92
N THR A 54 -6.59 24.86 -12.11
CA THR A 54 -5.32 24.21 -12.48
C THR A 54 -5.57 22.91 -13.24
N ILE A 55 -4.62 22.53 -14.10
CA ILE A 55 -4.62 21.22 -14.80
C ILE A 55 -4.76 20.06 -13.81
N ILE A 56 -4.23 20.21 -12.59
CA ILE A 56 -4.35 19.21 -11.52
C ILE A 56 -5.81 19.06 -11.09
N SER A 57 -6.52 20.17 -10.84
CA SER A 57 -7.93 20.12 -10.46
C SER A 57 -8.83 19.55 -11.56
N GLU A 58 -8.57 19.90 -12.82
CA GLU A 58 -9.31 19.36 -13.97
C GLU A 58 -9.08 17.86 -14.09
N THR A 59 -7.84 17.40 -13.91
CA THR A 59 -7.49 15.97 -13.93
C THR A 59 -8.17 15.22 -12.79
N ILE A 60 -8.17 15.76 -11.57
CA ILE A 60 -8.85 15.16 -10.42
C ILE A 60 -10.36 15.11 -10.65
N SER A 61 -10.95 16.20 -11.15
CA SER A 61 -12.38 16.29 -11.47
C SER A 61 -12.78 15.27 -12.54
N TYR A 62 -11.97 15.14 -13.59
CA TYR A 62 -12.16 14.12 -14.62
C TYR A 62 -12.12 12.71 -14.03
N ILE A 63 -11.09 12.38 -13.24
CA ILE A 63 -10.96 11.08 -12.58
C ILE A 63 -12.18 10.80 -11.69
N ASN A 64 -12.57 11.74 -10.84
CA ASN A 64 -13.72 11.60 -9.95
C ASN A 64 -15.03 11.43 -10.72
N THR A 65 -15.20 12.16 -11.82
CA THR A 65 -16.38 12.05 -12.69
C THR A 65 -16.45 10.68 -13.34
N GLN A 66 -15.36 10.21 -13.96
CA GLN A 66 -15.30 8.89 -14.59
C GLN A 66 -15.53 7.78 -13.56
N ILE A 67 -14.95 7.91 -12.36
CA ILE A 67 -15.11 6.91 -11.29
C ILE A 67 -16.54 6.92 -10.73
N GLY A 68 -17.10 8.10 -10.45
CA GLY A 68 -18.45 8.26 -9.88
C GLY A 68 -19.55 7.82 -10.84
N GLN A 69 -19.39 8.13 -12.13
CA GLN A 69 -20.29 7.67 -13.19
C GLN A 69 -20.08 6.20 -13.55
N LYS A 70 -19.06 5.53 -12.99
CA LYS A 70 -18.76 4.11 -13.19
C LYS A 70 -18.61 3.73 -14.67
N THR A 71 -17.90 4.56 -15.44
CA THR A 71 -17.64 4.34 -16.87
C THR A 71 -16.53 3.31 -17.09
N LEU A 72 -16.40 2.76 -18.30
CA LEU A 72 -15.29 1.83 -18.62
C LEU A 72 -13.89 2.46 -18.36
N PRO A 73 -13.58 3.70 -18.77
CA PRO A 73 -12.33 4.35 -18.37
C PRO A 73 -12.20 4.54 -16.85
N GLY A 74 -13.32 4.76 -16.17
CA GLY A 74 -13.40 4.88 -14.71
C GLY A 74 -12.83 3.66 -13.99
N VAL A 75 -13.04 2.43 -14.49
CA VAL A 75 -12.50 1.22 -13.83
C VAL A 75 -10.97 1.13 -13.92
N PHE A 76 -10.39 1.58 -15.03
CA PHE A 76 -8.94 1.67 -15.20
C PHE A 76 -8.35 2.73 -14.26
N LEU A 77 -8.97 3.92 -14.22
CA LEU A 77 -8.55 5.02 -13.36
C LEU A 77 -8.68 4.68 -11.87
N LEU A 78 -9.77 4.00 -11.50
CA LEU A 78 -9.97 3.45 -10.16
C LEU A 78 -8.78 2.55 -9.77
N ALA A 79 -8.46 1.54 -10.59
CA ALA A 79 -7.35 0.61 -10.35
C ALA A 79 -5.96 1.29 -10.36
N GLY A 80 -5.77 2.26 -11.26
CA GLY A 80 -4.53 3.01 -11.40
C GLY A 80 -4.25 3.94 -10.22
N VAL A 81 -5.26 4.68 -9.74
CA VAL A 81 -5.10 5.63 -8.63
C VAL A 81 -5.26 4.91 -7.29
N GLY A 82 -6.31 4.11 -7.12
CA GLY A 82 -6.60 3.42 -5.87
C GLY A 82 -5.72 2.20 -5.60
N GLY A 83 -4.96 1.72 -6.59
CA GLY A 83 -3.90 0.74 -6.37
C GLY A 83 -2.61 1.32 -5.78
N LEU A 84 -2.49 2.65 -5.65
CA LEU A 84 -1.31 3.27 -5.03
C LEU A 84 -1.30 3.04 -3.52
N PHE A 85 -0.13 2.75 -2.95
CA PHE A 85 0.01 2.33 -1.54
C PHE A 85 -0.48 3.34 -0.50
N PHE A 86 -0.58 4.62 -0.87
CA PHE A 86 -1.00 5.72 0.01
C PHE A 86 -2.46 6.13 -0.20
N VAL A 87 -3.18 5.46 -1.11
CA VAL A 87 -4.59 5.73 -1.40
C VAL A 87 -5.45 4.65 -0.74
N PRO A 88 -6.05 4.90 0.44
CA PRO A 88 -6.86 3.92 1.14
C PRO A 88 -8.27 3.88 0.54
N LEU A 89 -8.43 3.17 -0.59
CA LEU A 89 -9.74 2.96 -1.20
C LEU A 89 -10.21 1.51 -1.05
N PRO A 90 -11.51 1.28 -0.77
CA PRO A 90 -12.10 -0.05 -0.75
C PRO A 90 -12.33 -0.55 -2.19
N MET A 91 -11.21 -0.83 -2.86
CA MET A 91 -11.12 -1.11 -4.28
C MET A 91 -12.04 -2.25 -4.73
N GLU A 92 -12.11 -3.32 -3.94
CA GLU A 92 -12.97 -4.48 -4.20
C GLU A 92 -14.46 -4.11 -4.19
N ALA A 93 -14.89 -3.30 -3.22
CA ALA A 93 -16.27 -2.84 -3.11
C ALA A 93 -16.63 -1.85 -4.22
N LEU A 94 -15.67 -1.04 -4.67
CA LEU A 94 -15.88 -0.15 -5.80
C LEU A 94 -15.97 -0.95 -7.09
N TYR A 95 -15.06 -1.90 -7.34
CA TYR A 95 -15.07 -2.78 -8.51
C TYR A 95 -16.38 -3.56 -8.66
N SER A 96 -16.93 -4.10 -7.56
CA SER A 96 -18.21 -4.83 -7.62
C SER A 96 -19.37 -3.96 -8.12
N GLN A 97 -19.36 -2.65 -7.82
CA GLN A 97 -20.35 -1.72 -8.38
C GLN A 97 -20.21 -1.52 -9.89
N TYR A 98 -19.00 -1.65 -10.45
CA TYR A 98 -18.80 -1.61 -11.90
C TYR A 98 -19.38 -2.85 -12.58
N VAL A 99 -19.17 -4.02 -11.98
CA VAL A 99 -19.70 -5.30 -12.48
C VAL A 99 -21.23 -5.27 -12.53
N LEU A 100 -21.89 -4.70 -11.51
CA LEU A 100 -23.35 -4.58 -11.51
C LEU A 100 -23.87 -3.66 -12.62
N LYS A 101 -23.17 -2.57 -12.91
CA LYS A 101 -23.62 -1.53 -13.85
C LYS A 101 -23.31 -1.82 -15.32
N ASN A 102 -22.25 -2.58 -15.62
CA ASN A 102 -21.79 -2.77 -16.99
C ASN A 102 -21.87 -4.25 -17.39
N ASP A 103 -22.33 -4.52 -18.61
CA ASP A 103 -22.50 -5.90 -19.09
C ASP A 103 -21.20 -6.50 -19.65
N SER A 104 -20.25 -5.66 -20.08
CA SER A 104 -18.96 -6.08 -20.65
C SER A 104 -17.93 -6.49 -19.58
N THR A 105 -18.21 -7.59 -18.90
CA THR A 105 -17.42 -8.13 -17.78
C THR A 105 -15.96 -8.39 -18.14
N GLY A 106 -15.68 -8.95 -19.32
CA GLY A 106 -14.32 -9.23 -19.77
C GLY A 106 -13.47 -7.96 -19.94
N THR A 107 -14.05 -6.92 -20.56
CA THR A 107 -13.39 -5.62 -20.73
C THR A 107 -13.13 -4.94 -19.39
N LEU A 108 -14.09 -5.01 -18.46
CA LEU A 108 -13.90 -4.49 -17.10
C LEU A 108 -12.70 -5.14 -16.40
N LEU A 109 -12.62 -6.48 -16.44
CA LEU A 109 -11.54 -7.22 -15.80
C LEU A 109 -10.19 -6.84 -16.42
N PHE A 110 -10.11 -6.80 -17.75
CA PHE A 110 -8.89 -6.41 -18.46
C PHE A 110 -8.42 -4.99 -18.08
N LEU A 111 -9.31 -4.00 -18.15
CA LEU A 111 -8.98 -2.61 -17.81
C LEU A 111 -8.58 -2.44 -16.34
N TYR A 112 -9.28 -3.12 -15.43
CA TYR A 112 -8.93 -3.11 -14.01
C TYR A 112 -7.55 -3.71 -13.76
N MET A 113 -7.25 -4.88 -14.36
CA MET A 113 -5.95 -5.54 -14.25
C MET A 113 -4.81 -4.67 -14.82
N LEU A 114 -5.06 -3.96 -15.91
CA LEU A 114 -4.11 -3.04 -16.52
C LEU A 114 -3.81 -1.84 -15.61
N GLY A 115 -4.84 -1.26 -14.98
CA GLY A 115 -4.68 -0.18 -14.00
C GLY A 115 -3.91 -0.65 -12.76
N LEU A 116 -4.23 -1.84 -12.25
CA LEU A 116 -3.50 -2.45 -11.13
C LEU A 116 -2.04 -2.74 -11.48
N PHE A 117 -1.75 -3.23 -12.68
CA PHE A 117 -0.38 -3.45 -13.14
C PHE A 117 0.44 -2.16 -13.11
N LEU A 118 -0.13 -1.05 -13.59
CA LEU A 118 0.52 0.26 -13.60
C LEU A 118 0.78 0.77 -12.18
N SER A 119 -0.25 0.75 -11.31
CA SER A 119 -0.15 1.28 -9.95
C SER A 119 0.82 0.48 -9.08
N TYR A 120 0.81 -0.84 -9.19
CA TYR A 120 1.75 -1.70 -8.45
C TYR A 120 3.17 -1.61 -9.01
N SER A 121 3.34 -1.32 -10.31
CA SER A 121 4.65 -0.97 -10.87
C SER A 121 5.22 0.28 -10.23
N ILE A 122 4.39 1.31 -10.03
CA ILE A 122 4.77 2.55 -9.33
C ILE A 122 5.12 2.25 -7.87
N ASN A 123 4.26 1.54 -7.14
CA ASN A 123 4.51 1.18 -5.74
C ASN A 123 5.85 0.43 -5.59
N LEU A 124 6.08 -0.55 -6.45
CA LEU A 124 7.31 -1.33 -6.44
C LEU A 124 8.49 -0.40 -6.71
N PHE A 125 8.45 0.42 -7.77
CA PHE A 125 9.50 1.38 -8.11
C PHE A 125 9.84 2.34 -6.97
N VAL A 126 8.82 2.91 -6.33
CA VAL A 126 8.98 3.77 -5.15
C VAL A 126 9.69 2.99 -4.03
N GLY A 127 9.25 1.77 -3.73
CA GLY A 127 9.90 0.91 -2.74
C GLY A 127 11.38 0.66 -3.04
N TYR A 128 11.73 0.40 -4.31
CA TYR A 128 13.12 0.25 -4.74
C TYR A 128 13.96 1.49 -4.45
N ARG A 129 13.41 2.70 -4.67
CA ARG A 129 14.09 3.97 -4.34
C ARG A 129 14.30 4.13 -2.83
N PHE A 130 13.33 3.74 -2.01
CA PHE A 130 13.43 3.78 -0.55
C PHE A 130 14.30 2.68 0.06
N SER A 131 14.73 1.68 -0.71
CA SER A 131 15.56 0.58 -0.20
C SER A 131 16.87 1.05 0.47
N GLY A 132 17.48 2.13 -0.02
CA GLY A 132 18.68 2.71 0.57
C GLY A 132 18.41 3.33 1.95
N PHE A 133 17.28 4.03 2.09
CA PHE A 133 16.85 4.59 3.36
C PHE A 133 16.50 3.49 4.37
N ALA A 134 15.75 2.46 3.94
CA ALA A 134 15.37 1.35 4.80
C ALA A 134 16.58 0.58 5.36
N ARG A 135 17.66 0.42 4.60
CA ARG A 135 18.91 -0.20 5.08
C ARG A 135 19.63 0.62 6.16
N LYS A 136 19.42 1.94 6.20
CA LYS A 136 19.98 2.81 7.23
C LYS A 136 19.15 2.75 8.53
N VAL A 137 17.83 2.58 8.40
CA VAL A 137 16.89 2.56 9.54
C VAL A 137 16.79 1.17 10.17
N ILE A 138 16.78 0.11 9.37
CA ILE A 138 16.64 -1.27 9.84
C ILE A 138 18.02 -1.88 10.02
N SER A 139 18.27 -2.53 11.16
CA SER A 139 19.54 -3.23 11.39
C SER A 139 19.82 -4.26 10.28
N THR A 140 21.08 -4.36 9.88
CA THR A 140 21.53 -5.26 8.80
C THR A 140 21.05 -6.69 9.03
N LYS A 141 21.20 -7.20 10.26
CA LYS A 141 20.73 -8.54 10.65
C LYS A 141 19.23 -8.74 10.36
N ASN A 142 18.39 -7.79 10.77
CA ASN A 142 16.95 -7.87 10.57
C ASN A 142 16.58 -7.72 9.09
N PHE A 143 17.26 -6.82 8.37
CA PHE A 143 17.03 -6.61 6.94
C PHE A 143 17.25 -7.91 6.14
N TYR A 144 18.37 -8.59 6.37
CA TYR A 144 18.68 -9.85 5.69
C TYR A 144 17.78 -11.00 6.16
N ALA A 145 17.40 -11.05 7.43
CA ALA A 145 16.46 -12.05 7.95
C ALA A 145 15.08 -11.94 7.26
N ILE A 146 14.56 -10.71 7.13
CA ILE A 146 13.29 -10.46 6.42
C ILE A 146 13.44 -10.83 4.94
N LYS A 147 14.53 -10.40 4.29
CA LYS A 147 14.79 -10.73 2.88
C LYS A 147 14.86 -12.24 2.64
N SER A 148 15.48 -13.00 3.53
CA SER A 148 15.54 -14.47 3.46
C SER A 148 14.13 -15.09 3.52
N LYS A 149 13.31 -14.67 4.48
CA LYS A 149 11.91 -15.11 4.59
C LYS A 149 11.08 -14.75 3.34
N LEU A 150 11.26 -13.54 2.82
CA LEU A 150 10.59 -13.09 1.59
C LEU A 150 11.00 -13.94 0.38
N ASN A 151 12.28 -14.34 0.27
CA ASN A 151 12.70 -15.23 -0.82
C ASN A 151 12.11 -16.64 -0.69
N LYS A 152 11.97 -17.16 0.54
CA LYS A 152 11.43 -18.50 0.80
C LYS A 152 9.91 -18.57 0.59
N TYR A 153 9.17 -17.62 1.16
CA TYR A 153 7.69 -17.65 1.20
C TYR A 153 7.02 -16.61 0.32
N GLY A 154 7.78 -15.69 -0.29
CA GLY A 154 7.20 -14.53 -0.97
C GLY A 154 6.30 -14.89 -2.15
N LYS A 155 6.58 -15.99 -2.86
CA LYS A 155 5.72 -16.45 -3.97
C LYS A 155 4.29 -16.72 -3.50
N LEU A 156 4.16 -17.59 -2.49
CA LEU A 156 2.88 -17.96 -1.90
C LEU A 156 2.25 -16.77 -1.16
N GLY A 157 3.05 -16.01 -0.41
CA GLY A 157 2.58 -14.83 0.30
C GLY A 157 2.00 -13.76 -0.63
N ILE A 158 2.67 -13.46 -1.74
CA ILE A 158 2.17 -12.51 -2.76
C ILE A 158 0.87 -13.03 -3.35
N PHE A 159 0.81 -14.30 -3.72
CA PHE A 159 -0.42 -14.88 -4.27
C PHE A 159 -1.59 -14.76 -3.28
N LEU A 160 -1.43 -15.24 -2.04
CA LEU A 160 -2.49 -15.23 -1.04
C LEU A 160 -2.94 -13.81 -0.66
N VAL A 161 -2.00 -12.88 -0.48
CA VAL A 161 -2.31 -11.47 -0.17
C VAL A 161 -3.12 -10.80 -1.29
N ASN A 162 -2.94 -11.23 -2.55
CA ASN A 162 -3.65 -10.66 -3.68
C ASN A 162 -4.92 -11.44 -4.05
N ALA A 163 -5.01 -12.73 -3.70
CA ALA A 163 -6.18 -13.57 -3.92
C ALA A 163 -7.29 -13.32 -2.89
N ILE A 164 -6.91 -13.03 -1.64
CA ILE A 164 -7.87 -12.78 -0.56
C ILE A 164 -8.28 -11.29 -0.60
N PRO A 165 -9.58 -10.98 -0.64
CA PRO A 165 -10.05 -9.59 -0.63
C PRO A 165 -9.73 -8.90 0.71
N PHE A 166 -9.70 -7.57 0.71
CA PHE A 166 -9.46 -6.70 1.87
C PHE A 166 -8.04 -6.76 2.48
N LEU A 167 -7.16 -7.62 1.96
CA LEU A 167 -5.77 -7.60 2.40
C LEU A 167 -5.01 -6.39 1.83
N PRO A 168 -4.08 -5.80 2.60
CA PRO A 168 -3.34 -4.58 2.25
C PRO A 168 -2.26 -4.84 1.20
N SER A 169 -2.68 -5.29 0.02
CA SER A 169 -1.78 -5.71 -1.06
C SER A 169 -0.96 -4.55 -1.63
N GLN A 170 -1.50 -3.32 -1.62
CA GLN A 170 -0.80 -2.12 -2.08
C GLN A 170 0.44 -1.85 -1.23
N GLN A 171 0.31 -1.90 0.11
CA GLN A 171 1.43 -1.70 1.04
C GLN A 171 2.45 -2.82 0.93
N VAL A 172 2.00 -4.07 0.75
CA VAL A 172 2.88 -5.22 0.56
C VAL A 172 3.76 -5.04 -0.69
N SER A 173 3.22 -4.50 -1.79
CA SER A 173 4.01 -4.24 -3.00
C SER A 173 5.14 -3.22 -2.77
N LEU A 174 4.88 -2.15 -2.00
CA LEU A 174 5.88 -1.18 -1.61
C LEU A 174 6.98 -1.84 -0.77
N ILE A 175 6.59 -2.61 0.24
CA ILE A 175 7.52 -3.32 1.13
C ILE A 175 8.41 -4.28 0.33
N LEU A 176 7.84 -5.04 -0.61
CA LEU A 176 8.59 -5.93 -1.48
C LEU A 176 9.58 -5.16 -2.37
N GLY A 177 9.22 -3.95 -2.81
CA GLY A 177 10.12 -3.03 -3.50
C GLY A 177 11.29 -2.60 -2.62
N VAL A 178 11.03 -2.25 -1.36
CA VAL A 178 12.06 -1.89 -0.36
C VAL A 178 13.09 -3.01 -0.18
N PHE A 179 12.64 -4.26 -0.13
CA PHE A 179 13.54 -5.42 -0.03
C PHE A 179 14.14 -5.89 -1.37
N LYS A 180 13.86 -5.18 -2.47
CA LYS A 180 14.29 -5.49 -3.84
C LYS A 180 13.91 -6.91 -4.28
N TYR A 181 12.69 -7.32 -4.00
CA TYR A 181 12.17 -8.63 -4.43
C TYR A 181 12.13 -8.74 -5.96
N ASN A 182 12.31 -9.94 -6.52
CA ASN A 182 12.36 -10.13 -7.98
C ASN A 182 11.04 -9.67 -8.67
N ARG A 183 11.14 -8.71 -9.59
CA ARG A 183 9.99 -8.08 -10.27
C ARG A 183 9.14 -9.08 -11.06
N THR A 184 9.78 -9.97 -11.81
CA THR A 184 9.10 -10.97 -12.62
C THR A 184 8.30 -11.92 -11.74
N LYS A 185 8.92 -12.45 -10.69
CA LYS A 185 8.22 -13.31 -9.71
C LYS A 185 7.06 -12.55 -9.06
N PHE A 186 7.28 -11.30 -8.69
CA PHE A 186 6.23 -10.46 -8.13
C PHE A 186 5.03 -10.37 -9.06
N PHE A 187 5.19 -9.91 -10.30
CA PHE A 187 4.08 -9.71 -11.23
C PHE A 187 3.36 -11.01 -11.60
N VAL A 188 4.08 -12.13 -11.74
CA VAL A 188 3.43 -13.42 -12.03
C VAL A 188 2.48 -13.81 -10.89
N TYR A 189 2.95 -13.87 -9.64
CA TYR A 189 2.09 -14.26 -8.52
C TYR A 189 1.04 -13.21 -8.17
N PHE A 190 1.35 -11.93 -8.37
CA PHE A 190 0.43 -10.81 -8.21
C PHE A 190 -0.74 -10.91 -9.20
N LEU A 191 -0.47 -11.02 -10.50
CA LEU A 191 -1.50 -11.07 -11.54
C LEU A 191 -2.36 -12.33 -11.39
N LEU A 192 -1.76 -13.48 -11.03
CA LEU A 192 -2.53 -14.69 -10.73
C LEU A 192 -3.46 -14.49 -9.53
N GLY A 193 -2.95 -13.92 -8.43
CA GLY A 193 -3.77 -13.67 -7.24
C GLY A 193 -4.90 -12.67 -7.51
N GLN A 194 -4.60 -11.53 -8.15
CA GLN A 194 -5.60 -10.54 -8.53
C GLN A 194 -6.62 -11.09 -9.53
N GLY A 195 -6.17 -11.91 -10.49
CA GLY A 195 -7.05 -12.58 -11.44
C GLY A 195 -8.06 -13.48 -10.75
N VAL A 196 -7.60 -14.35 -9.84
CA VAL A 196 -8.49 -15.20 -9.01
C VAL A 196 -9.47 -14.32 -8.23
N LYS A 197 -8.98 -13.29 -7.52
CA LYS A 197 -9.83 -12.40 -6.73
C LYS A 197 -10.92 -11.71 -7.57
N MET A 198 -10.55 -11.14 -8.71
CA MET A 198 -11.49 -10.43 -9.58
C MET A 198 -12.50 -11.37 -10.22
N VAL A 199 -12.08 -12.57 -10.64
CA VAL A 199 -13.00 -13.59 -11.16
C VAL A 199 -13.98 -14.04 -10.07
N THR A 200 -13.51 -14.25 -8.83
CA THR A 200 -14.38 -14.62 -7.71
C THR A 200 -15.39 -13.53 -7.38
N ILE A 201 -14.97 -12.27 -7.28
CA ILE A 201 -15.87 -11.14 -7.02
C ILE A 201 -16.89 -11.03 -8.14
N THR A 202 -16.45 -11.02 -9.39
CA THR A 202 -17.32 -10.93 -10.56
C THR A 202 -18.32 -12.07 -10.62
N GLY A 203 -17.86 -13.31 -10.46
CA GLY A 203 -18.73 -14.50 -10.46
C GLY A 203 -19.77 -14.44 -9.35
N PHE A 204 -19.36 -14.05 -8.14
CA PHE A 204 -20.29 -13.82 -7.03
C PHE A 204 -21.34 -12.76 -7.41
N MET A 205 -20.92 -11.58 -7.86
CA MET A 205 -21.85 -10.50 -8.20
C MET A 205 -22.82 -10.88 -9.33
N LEU A 206 -22.39 -11.66 -10.32
CA LEU A 206 -23.26 -12.09 -11.42
C LEU A 206 -24.29 -13.15 -10.98
N ILE A 207 -23.97 -13.98 -9.98
CA ILE A 207 -24.92 -14.96 -9.43
C ILE A 207 -26.01 -14.28 -8.60
N PHE A 208 -25.68 -13.16 -7.94
CA PHE A 208 -26.60 -12.41 -7.06
C PHE A 208 -27.18 -11.13 -7.69
N LYS A 209 -26.95 -10.91 -9.00
CA LYS A 209 -27.55 -9.82 -9.79
C LYS A 209 -28.97 -10.18 -10.19
#